data_AF-A0A9E1BAX4-F1
#
_entry.id   AF-A0A9E1BAX4-F1
#
_cell.length_a   1.000
_cell.length_b   1.000
_cell.length_c   1.000
_cell.angle_alpha   90.00
_cell.angle_beta   90.00
_cell.angle_gamma   90.00
#
_symmetry.space_group_name_H-M   'P 1'
#
loop_
_entity.id
_entity.type
_entity.pdbx_description
1 polymer ?
#
loop_
_entity_poly.entity_id
_entity_poly.type
_entity_poly.pdbx_seq_one_letter_code
_entity_poly.pdbx_strand_id
1 'polypeptide(L)'
;PDEGAQKVNLINKASVLTASINRSSKMLYDMHTQIDETIKININEINSLGKQIANINKQIQRVESGADAGIKINANDLRDKRDELELAMSKLVNTAVYKSDLKSESRIDTGISDQGRYYNLNIGGVSIVDGVNFHEISMSSTESGQYTKIYYEREDGRRIPMEEKITNGKIGAALDLRGRNYEPDNDKFSDGIIQKYIDNLNTFSKTLITSTNNVYAESAVEISNSDPISYLENDKTLMNHDNSIRNGSFDAIVYDNKGNVVAKKTIEINGTTTMNDTKYGNSVVQDFNSNSDDNNDNNMLNDVDDFFEASYFYDKNTHQGTFALIPKQAQGLYSISIVDHGTNFPGVVGINRFFSGTNSNTIGINQNFTQDHTKLRAYSKPVVGNNEVANKMIQLQYQKQTFYSSGTALDRDETIEGYYRYFTTDMASDTEANNTIHDTNTSLQRTAEEEFQSTSGVDTNEELTNLIRFQASYGAAAKIITTVDQMLDTLLSLKQ
;
A
#
# COMPACT_ATOMS: atom_id res chain seq x y z
N PRO A 1 35.08 19.64 17.15
CA PRO A 1 33.78 19.48 17.85
C PRO A 1 33.20 20.82 18.32
N ASP A 2 34.05 21.76 18.74
CA ASP A 2 33.62 23.01 19.39
C ASP A 2 33.29 24.17 18.41
N GLU A 3 33.61 24.01 17.13
CA GLU A 3 33.33 25.03 16.11
C GLU A 3 31.84 25.06 15.75
N GLY A 4 31.16 26.16 16.07
CA GLY A 4 29.72 26.35 15.81
C GLY A 4 29.34 26.18 14.33
N ALA A 5 30.21 26.60 13.41
CA ALA A 5 29.98 26.47 11.97
C ALA A 5 29.83 25.00 11.52
N GLN A 6 30.60 24.08 12.11
CA GLN A 6 30.49 22.64 11.79
C GLN A 6 29.19 22.04 12.31
N LYS A 7 28.73 22.47 13.50
CA LYS A 7 27.43 22.05 14.05
C LYS A 7 26.28 22.49 13.14
N VAL A 8 26.29 23.75 12.69
CA VAL A 8 25.31 24.28 11.73
C VAL A 8 25.34 23.50 10.41
N ASN A 9 26.53 23.19 9.89
CA ASN A 9 26.67 22.39 8.67
C ASN A 9 26.06 20.99 8.82
N LEU A 10 26.36 20.30 9.92
CA LEU A 10 25.81 18.97 10.20
C LEU A 10 24.27 19.01 10.34
N ILE A 11 23.74 19.99 11.07
CA ILE A 11 22.28 20.19 11.22
C ILE A 11 21.62 20.40 9.85
N ASN A 12 22.21 21.23 8.99
CA ASN A 12 21.70 21.47 7.64
C ASN A 12 21.72 20.19 6.78
N LYS A 13 22.84 19.44 6.77
CA LYS A 13 22.94 18.19 6.01
C LYS A 13 21.95 17.13 6.50
N ALA A 14 21.80 16.98 7.82
CA ALA A 14 20.82 16.08 8.41
C ALA A 14 19.39 16.50 8.05
N SER A 15 19.09 17.79 8.09
CA SER A 15 17.76 18.32 7.72
C SER A 15 17.43 18.07 6.24
N VAL A 16 18.42 18.20 5.35
CA VAL A 16 18.26 17.86 3.93
C VAL A 16 18.02 16.36 3.74
N LEU A 17 18.75 15.51 4.47
CA LEU A 17 18.55 14.06 4.43
C LEU A 17 17.14 13.67 4.88
N THR A 18 16.69 14.15 6.04
CA THR A 18 15.35 13.80 6.56
C THR A 18 14.25 14.33 5.64
N ALA A 19 14.38 15.55 5.11
CA ALA A 19 13.44 16.10 4.15
C ALA A 19 13.39 15.31 2.83
N SER A 20 14.52 14.77 2.37
CA SER A 20 14.56 13.89 1.20
C SER A 20 13.81 12.59 1.46
N ILE A 21 14.01 11.97 2.63
CA ILE A 21 13.30 10.76 3.04
C ILE A 21 11.78 11.02 3.14
N ASN A 22 11.37 12.13 3.77
CA ASN A 22 9.94 12.48 3.84
C ASN A 22 9.34 12.69 2.46
N ARG A 23 10.07 13.31 1.52
CA ARG A 23 9.60 13.50 0.14
C ARG A 23 9.44 12.17 -0.59
N SER A 24 10.41 11.26 -0.48
CA SER A 24 10.30 9.92 -1.06
C SER A 24 9.13 9.16 -0.46
N SER A 25 8.93 9.25 0.85
CA SER A 25 7.79 8.65 1.55
C SER A 25 6.47 9.19 1.00
N LYS A 26 6.33 10.53 0.94
CA LYS A 26 5.15 11.18 0.39
C LYS A 26 4.86 10.74 -1.05
N MET A 27 5.88 10.62 -1.91
CA MET A 27 5.69 10.13 -3.27
C MET A 27 5.08 8.72 -3.31
N LEU A 28 5.55 7.81 -2.45
CA LEU A 28 5.00 6.45 -2.37
C LEU A 28 3.54 6.45 -1.89
N TYR A 29 3.21 7.21 -0.84
CA TYR A 29 1.84 7.34 -0.33
C TYR A 29 0.90 8.03 -1.34
N ASP A 30 1.39 9.04 -2.06
CA ASP A 30 0.63 9.72 -3.11
C ASP A 30 0.34 8.74 -4.28
N MET A 31 1.32 7.92 -4.70
CA MET A 31 1.10 6.86 -5.68
C MET A 31 0.07 5.83 -5.20
N HIS A 32 0.17 5.40 -3.94
CA HIS A 32 -0.74 4.43 -3.34
C HIS A 32 -2.20 4.93 -3.34
N THR A 33 -2.40 6.20 -2.98
CA THR A 33 -3.71 6.88 -3.07
C THR A 33 -4.20 7.04 -4.50
N GLN A 34 -3.32 7.39 -5.44
CA GLN A 34 -3.68 7.53 -6.86
C GLN A 34 -4.13 6.20 -7.49
N ILE A 35 -3.52 5.08 -7.08
CA ILE A 35 -3.93 3.75 -7.50
C ILE A 35 -5.32 3.42 -6.95
N ASP A 36 -5.61 3.76 -5.69
CA ASP A 36 -6.94 3.58 -5.10
C ASP A 36 -8.03 4.36 -5.88
N GLU A 37 -7.74 5.61 -6.25
CA GLU A 37 -8.67 6.39 -7.07
C GLU A 37 -8.83 5.81 -8.48
N THR A 38 -7.78 5.23 -9.05
CA THR A 38 -7.86 4.50 -10.32
C THR A 38 -8.78 3.29 -10.22
N ILE A 39 -8.73 2.55 -9.11
CA ILE A 39 -9.65 1.43 -8.84
C ILE A 39 -11.10 1.95 -8.85
N LYS A 40 -11.38 3.02 -8.11
CA LYS A 40 -12.72 3.60 -8.01
C LYS A 40 -13.27 4.06 -9.36
N ILE A 41 -12.45 4.75 -10.16
CA ILE A 41 -12.81 5.18 -11.52
C ILE A 41 -13.13 3.97 -12.40
N ASN A 42 -12.26 2.96 -12.40
CA ASN A 42 -12.44 1.77 -13.23
C ASN A 42 -13.67 0.94 -12.82
N ILE A 43 -13.99 0.83 -11.52
CA ILE A 43 -15.22 0.16 -11.07
C ILE A 43 -16.47 0.91 -11.56
N ASN A 44 -16.48 2.24 -11.47
CA ASN A 44 -17.58 3.04 -12.03
C ASN A 44 -17.71 2.83 -13.55
N GLU A 45 -16.61 2.74 -14.27
CA GLU A 45 -16.61 2.45 -15.70
C GLU A 45 -17.16 1.04 -16.00
N ILE A 46 -16.75 0.01 -15.25
CA ILE A 46 -17.31 -1.34 -15.36
C ILE A 46 -18.82 -1.34 -15.13
N ASN A 47 -19.30 -0.67 -14.08
CA ASN A 47 -20.72 -0.59 -13.79
C ASN A 47 -21.49 0.12 -14.91
N SER A 48 -20.91 1.17 -15.49
CA SER A 48 -21.48 1.86 -16.66
C SER A 48 -21.55 0.95 -17.88
N LEU A 49 -20.47 0.23 -18.20
CA LEU A 49 -20.42 -0.72 -19.32
C LEU A 49 -21.42 -1.87 -19.12
N GLY A 50 -21.48 -2.45 -17.93
CA GLY A 50 -22.41 -3.53 -17.60
C GLY A 50 -23.88 -3.11 -17.74
N LYS A 51 -24.21 -1.90 -17.30
CA LYS A 51 -25.55 -1.31 -17.48
C LYS A 51 -25.90 -1.09 -18.96
N GLN A 52 -24.94 -0.64 -19.76
CA GLN A 52 -25.12 -0.48 -21.21
C GLN A 52 -25.33 -1.82 -21.91
N ILE A 53 -24.54 -2.85 -21.58
CA ILE A 53 -24.68 -4.21 -22.10
C ILE A 53 -26.07 -4.77 -21.77
N ALA A 54 -26.52 -4.65 -20.52
CA ALA A 54 -27.86 -5.09 -20.11
C ALA A 54 -28.98 -4.37 -20.86
N ASN A 55 -28.81 -3.06 -21.13
CA ASN A 55 -29.76 -2.30 -21.93
C ASN A 55 -29.77 -2.72 -23.41
N ILE A 56 -28.60 -3.02 -23.99
CA ILE A 56 -28.50 -3.57 -25.34
C ILE A 56 -29.20 -4.94 -25.40
N ASN A 57 -29.01 -5.80 -24.40
CA ASN A 57 -29.71 -7.09 -24.34
C ASN A 57 -31.24 -6.90 -24.30
N LYS A 58 -31.76 -5.86 -23.62
CA LYS A 58 -33.20 -5.51 -23.67
C LYS A 58 -33.64 -5.12 -25.09
N GLN A 59 -32.83 -4.34 -25.79
CA GLN A 59 -33.14 -3.91 -27.16
C GLN A 59 -33.11 -5.08 -28.14
N ILE A 60 -32.09 -5.93 -28.07
CA ILE A 60 -31.96 -7.19 -28.84
C ILE A 60 -33.21 -8.05 -28.62
N GLN A 61 -33.61 -8.27 -27.36
CA GLN A 61 -34.80 -9.06 -27.05
C GLN A 61 -36.09 -8.46 -27.64
N ARG A 62 -36.25 -7.13 -27.63
CA ARG A 62 -37.41 -6.44 -28.21
C ARG A 62 -37.50 -6.56 -29.73
N VAL A 63 -36.38 -6.32 -30.42
CA VAL A 63 -36.28 -6.43 -31.88
C VAL A 63 -36.64 -7.85 -32.33
N GLU A 64 -36.19 -8.85 -31.59
CA GLU A 64 -36.28 -10.25 -32.03
C GLU A 64 -37.57 -10.95 -31.58
N SER A 65 -38.29 -10.36 -30.63
CA SER A 65 -39.66 -10.75 -30.30
C SER A 65 -40.70 -10.20 -31.29
N GLY A 66 -40.29 -9.43 -32.30
CA GLY A 66 -41.19 -8.83 -33.30
C GLY A 66 -42.08 -7.71 -32.74
N ALA A 67 -41.77 -7.18 -31.55
CA ALA A 67 -42.55 -6.15 -30.88
C ALA A 67 -42.48 -4.78 -31.59
N ASP A 68 -41.44 -4.54 -32.40
CA ASP A 68 -41.24 -3.34 -33.22
C ASP A 68 -41.51 -3.63 -34.71
N ALA A 69 -42.74 -4.03 -35.04
CA ALA A 69 -43.21 -4.15 -36.42
C ALA A 69 -43.25 -2.76 -37.10
N GLY A 70 -42.09 -2.24 -37.52
CA GLY A 70 -41.95 -0.99 -38.23
C GLY A 70 -40.62 -0.22 -38.04
N ILE A 71 -39.78 -0.58 -37.06
CA ILE A 71 -38.49 0.09 -36.82
C ILE A 71 -37.35 -0.79 -37.34
N LYS A 72 -36.56 -0.27 -38.29
CA LYS A 72 -35.35 -0.91 -38.85
C LYS A 72 -34.16 -0.90 -37.88
N ILE A 73 -34.33 -1.30 -36.62
CA ILE A 73 -33.15 -1.57 -35.78
C ILE A 73 -32.71 -3.00 -36.08
N ASN A 74 -31.51 -3.15 -36.62
CA ASN A 74 -30.94 -4.46 -36.92
C ASN A 74 -30.38 -5.06 -35.62
N ALA A 75 -30.81 -6.27 -35.27
CA ALA A 75 -30.31 -6.99 -34.11
C ALA A 75 -28.80 -7.25 -34.19
N ASN A 76 -28.23 -7.32 -35.40
CA ASN A 76 -26.79 -7.49 -35.60
C ASN A 76 -26.00 -6.24 -35.19
N ASP A 77 -26.41 -5.04 -35.59
CA ASP A 77 -25.72 -3.79 -35.19
C ASP A 77 -25.70 -3.63 -33.65
N LEU A 78 -26.78 -4.04 -32.97
CA LEU A 78 -26.83 -4.06 -31.51
C LEU A 78 -25.87 -5.09 -30.89
N ARG A 79 -25.70 -6.25 -31.52
CA ARG A 79 -24.73 -7.25 -31.09
C ARG A 79 -23.29 -6.76 -31.28
N ASP A 80 -23.00 -6.09 -32.40
CA ASP A 80 -21.70 -5.47 -32.64
C ASP A 80 -21.39 -4.42 -31.58
N LYS A 81 -22.38 -3.58 -31.24
CA LYS A 81 -22.26 -2.60 -30.15
C LYS A 81 -22.01 -3.27 -28.80
N ARG A 82 -22.68 -4.39 -28.51
CA ARG A 82 -22.46 -5.16 -27.28
C ARG A 82 -21.05 -5.72 -27.23
N ASP A 83 -20.58 -6.29 -28.33
CA ASP A 83 -19.26 -6.89 -28.42
C ASP A 83 -18.14 -5.83 -28.30
N GLU A 84 -18.37 -4.60 -28.80
CA GLU A 84 -17.52 -3.42 -28.54
C GLU A 84 -17.41 -3.12 -27.03
N LEU A 85 -18.54 -3.11 -26.31
CA LEU A 85 -18.56 -2.86 -24.86
C LEU A 85 -17.93 -3.99 -24.05
N GLU A 86 -18.11 -5.25 -24.47
CA GLU A 86 -17.45 -6.41 -23.86
C GLU A 86 -15.93 -6.31 -23.97
N LEU A 87 -15.43 -5.91 -25.15
CA LEU A 87 -14.00 -5.68 -25.37
C LEU A 87 -13.48 -4.49 -24.56
N ALA A 88 -14.27 -3.42 -24.40
CA ALA A 88 -13.90 -2.31 -23.53
C ALA A 88 -13.80 -2.76 -22.07
N MET A 89 -14.75 -3.57 -21.60
CA MET A 89 -14.77 -4.10 -20.22
C MET A 89 -13.61 -5.06 -19.96
N SER A 90 -13.24 -5.92 -20.93
CA SER A 90 -12.15 -6.88 -20.76
C SER A 90 -10.78 -6.22 -20.54
N LYS A 91 -10.60 -4.97 -21.01
CA LYS A 91 -9.39 -4.17 -20.72
C LYS A 91 -9.33 -3.71 -19.26
N LEU A 92 -10.48 -3.55 -18.60
CA LEU A 92 -10.57 -3.09 -17.21
C LEU A 92 -10.48 -4.26 -16.23
N VAL A 93 -11.15 -5.37 -16.53
CA VAL A 93 -11.31 -6.51 -15.63
C VAL A 93 -11.45 -7.81 -16.41
N ASN A 94 -11.02 -8.91 -15.80
CA ASN A 94 -11.30 -10.25 -16.33
C ASN A 94 -12.82 -10.52 -16.39
N THR A 95 -13.35 -10.74 -17.60
CA THR A 95 -14.76 -11.08 -17.82
C THR A 95 -14.88 -12.51 -18.38
N ALA A 96 -15.91 -13.23 -17.93
CA ALA A 96 -16.32 -14.49 -18.54
C ALA A 96 -17.72 -14.33 -19.12
N VAL A 97 -17.82 -14.30 -20.44
CA VAL A 97 -19.08 -14.08 -21.17
C VAL A 97 -19.57 -15.40 -21.76
N TYR A 98 -20.81 -15.76 -21.46
CA TYR A 98 -21.51 -16.91 -22.02
C TYR A 98 -22.67 -16.42 -22.88
N LYS A 99 -22.68 -16.83 -24.16
CA LYS A 99 -23.72 -16.52 -25.13
C LYS A 99 -24.27 -17.85 -25.67
N SER A 100 -25.57 -18.10 -25.54
CA SER A 100 -26.22 -19.29 -26.11
C SER A 100 -27.49 -18.93 -26.87
N ASP A 101 -27.61 -19.47 -28.08
CA ASP A 101 -28.82 -19.47 -28.89
C ASP A 101 -29.60 -20.78 -28.61
N LEU A 102 -30.50 -20.84 -27.61
CA LEU A 102 -31.44 -21.97 -27.59
C LEU A 102 -32.51 -21.72 -28.65
N LYS A 103 -32.46 -22.52 -29.73
CA LYS A 103 -33.58 -22.70 -30.64
C LYS A 103 -34.48 -23.80 -30.08
N SER A 104 -35.58 -23.42 -29.43
CA SER A 104 -36.65 -24.37 -29.09
C SER A 104 -37.68 -24.41 -30.23
N GLU A 105 -37.73 -25.52 -30.97
CA GLU A 105 -38.83 -25.80 -31.90
C GLU A 105 -40.03 -26.38 -31.12
N SER A 106 -40.81 -25.52 -30.47
CA SER A 106 -42.09 -25.94 -29.88
C SER A 106 -43.13 -26.18 -30.97
N ARG A 107 -43.59 -27.44 -31.11
CA ARG A 107 -44.65 -27.83 -32.06
C ARG A 107 -46.07 -27.49 -31.58
N ILE A 108 -46.22 -26.96 -30.37
CA ILE A 108 -47.52 -26.85 -29.68
C ILE A 108 -47.92 -25.38 -29.49
N ASP A 109 -46.95 -24.45 -29.43
CA ASP A 109 -47.23 -23.01 -29.33
C ASP A 109 -46.02 -22.19 -29.78
N THR A 110 -46.20 -21.32 -30.78
CA THR A 110 -45.18 -20.35 -31.22
C THR A 110 -44.89 -19.27 -30.16
N GLY A 111 -45.75 -19.12 -29.15
CA GLY A 111 -45.55 -18.29 -27.97
C GLY A 111 -44.73 -18.95 -26.85
N ILE A 112 -44.55 -20.27 -26.89
CA ILE A 112 -43.61 -21.02 -26.02
C ILE A 112 -42.33 -21.26 -26.83
N SER A 113 -41.78 -20.19 -27.40
CA SER A 113 -40.33 -20.18 -27.63
C SER A 113 -39.73 -20.03 -26.24
N ASP A 114 -39.05 -21.08 -25.76
CA ASP A 114 -37.95 -20.85 -24.83
C ASP A 114 -36.96 -19.98 -25.63
N GLN A 115 -37.10 -18.66 -25.50
CA GLN A 115 -36.35 -17.65 -26.26
C GLN A 115 -34.93 -17.64 -25.72
N GLY A 116 -34.18 -18.72 -25.97
CA GLY A 116 -32.81 -18.83 -25.53
C GLY A 116 -31.93 -17.85 -26.28
N ARG A 117 -31.79 -16.67 -25.70
CA ARG A 117 -30.61 -15.82 -25.86
C ARG A 117 -30.05 -15.66 -24.47
N TYR A 118 -29.54 -16.76 -23.94
CA TYR A 118 -28.92 -16.75 -22.62
C TYR A 118 -27.61 -15.98 -22.78
N TYR A 119 -27.60 -14.75 -22.25
CA TYR A 119 -26.41 -13.92 -22.15
C TYR A 119 -26.06 -13.80 -20.69
N ASN A 120 -24.86 -14.21 -20.30
CA ASN A 120 -24.39 -14.09 -18.94
C ASN A 120 -22.96 -13.56 -18.92
N LEU A 121 -22.72 -12.45 -18.23
CA LEU A 121 -21.39 -11.88 -18.03
C LEU A 121 -21.02 -11.96 -16.55
N ASN A 122 -19.94 -12.68 -16.29
CA ASN A 122 -19.39 -12.86 -14.95
C ASN A 122 -18.09 -12.10 -14.76
N ILE A 123 -17.91 -11.54 -13.56
CA ILE A 123 -16.65 -10.99 -13.06
C ILE A 123 -16.37 -11.68 -11.72
N GLY A 124 -15.17 -12.25 -11.53
CA GLY A 124 -14.80 -12.87 -10.24
C GLY A 124 -15.72 -14.01 -9.76
N GLY A 125 -16.43 -14.66 -10.69
CA GLY A 125 -17.40 -15.71 -10.40
C GLY A 125 -18.79 -15.23 -9.94
N VAL A 126 -19.08 -13.93 -10.04
CA VAL A 126 -20.43 -13.36 -9.83
C VAL A 126 -21.00 -12.80 -11.14
N SER A 127 -22.31 -12.96 -11.33
CA SER A 127 -23.03 -12.54 -12.53
C SER A 127 -23.39 -11.07 -12.48
N ILE A 128 -22.66 -10.26 -13.24
CA ILE A 128 -22.84 -8.81 -13.34
C ILE A 128 -23.93 -8.45 -14.35
N VAL A 129 -24.03 -9.22 -15.45
CA VAL A 129 -25.16 -9.12 -16.38
C VAL A 129 -25.77 -10.48 -16.56
N ASP A 130 -27.05 -10.62 -16.21
CA ASP A 130 -27.85 -11.83 -16.42
C ASP A 130 -29.01 -11.50 -17.37
N GLY A 131 -28.84 -11.85 -18.64
CA GLY A 131 -29.72 -11.44 -19.73
C GLY A 131 -29.86 -9.93 -19.78
N VAL A 132 -31.01 -9.43 -19.31
CA VAL A 132 -31.39 -8.01 -19.29
C VAL A 132 -31.15 -7.33 -17.94
N ASN A 133 -30.78 -8.08 -16.91
CA ASN A 133 -30.58 -7.58 -15.57
C ASN A 133 -29.12 -7.22 -15.36
N PHE A 134 -28.87 -6.08 -14.72
CA PHE A 134 -27.55 -5.61 -14.33
C PHE A 134 -27.45 -5.58 -12.81
N HIS A 135 -26.35 -6.11 -12.29
CA HIS A 135 -26.02 -6.11 -10.87
C HIS A 135 -24.72 -5.33 -10.66
N GLU A 136 -24.76 -4.33 -9.80
CA GLU A 136 -23.66 -3.39 -9.59
C GLU A 136 -22.55 -3.98 -8.71
N ILE A 137 -21.29 -3.72 -9.07
CA ILE A 137 -20.17 -3.89 -8.14
C ILE A 137 -20.11 -2.65 -7.25
N SER A 138 -20.38 -2.85 -5.96
CA SER A 138 -20.46 -1.78 -4.98
C SER A 138 -19.10 -1.47 -4.36
N MET A 139 -18.96 -0.24 -3.86
CA MET A 139 -17.76 0.23 -3.18
C MET A 139 -18.11 0.85 -1.83
N SER A 140 -17.21 0.72 -0.86
CA SER A 140 -17.25 1.44 0.41
C SER A 140 -15.85 1.85 0.84
N SER A 141 -15.73 2.86 1.70
CA SER A 141 -14.44 3.22 2.29
C SER A 141 -14.00 2.23 3.37
N THR A 142 -12.69 2.14 3.60
CA THR A 142 -12.11 1.51 4.79
C THR A 142 -12.47 2.26 6.07
N GLU A 143 -12.18 1.65 7.21
CA GLU A 143 -12.38 2.22 8.54
C GLU A 143 -11.66 3.56 8.71
N SER A 144 -10.45 3.69 8.15
CA SER A 144 -9.70 4.96 8.12
C SER A 144 -10.27 5.99 7.14
N GLY A 145 -11.16 5.58 6.24
CA GLY A 145 -11.67 6.40 5.14
C GLY A 145 -10.69 6.58 3.99
N GLN A 146 -9.46 6.05 4.08
CA GLN A 146 -8.38 6.31 3.13
C GLN A 146 -8.47 5.46 1.85
N TYR A 147 -9.01 4.25 1.92
CA TYR A 147 -8.97 3.30 0.81
C TYR A 147 -10.35 2.75 0.45
N THR A 148 -10.46 2.21 -0.77
CA THR A 148 -11.69 1.67 -1.33
C THR A 148 -11.76 0.15 -1.18
N LYS A 149 -12.80 -0.34 -0.51
CA LYS A 149 -13.25 -1.75 -0.50
C LYS A 149 -14.26 -1.98 -1.62
N ILE A 150 -14.22 -3.13 -2.26
CA ILE A 150 -15.02 -3.53 -3.42
C ILE A 150 -15.79 -4.80 -3.08
N TYR A 151 -17.11 -4.79 -3.28
CA TYR A 151 -17.92 -5.97 -3.01
C TYR A 151 -19.09 -6.11 -3.96
N TYR A 152 -19.57 -7.34 -4.12
CA TYR A 152 -20.83 -7.65 -4.77
C TYR A 152 -21.90 -7.89 -3.69
N GLU A 153 -23.03 -7.18 -3.78
CA GLU A 153 -24.15 -7.34 -2.85
C GLU A 153 -25.25 -8.19 -3.49
N ARG A 154 -25.61 -9.30 -2.82
CA ARG A 154 -26.72 -10.16 -3.25
C ARG A 154 -28.06 -9.60 -2.80
N GLU A 155 -29.14 -10.10 -3.38
CA GLU A 155 -30.53 -9.72 -3.00
C GLU A 155 -30.86 -9.99 -1.52
N ASP A 156 -30.17 -10.94 -0.88
CA ASP A 156 -30.29 -11.24 0.55
C ASP A 156 -29.49 -10.29 1.46
N GLY A 157 -28.85 -9.25 0.89
CA GLY A 157 -27.99 -8.29 1.58
C GLY A 157 -26.59 -8.81 1.90
N ARG A 158 -26.25 -10.06 1.53
CA ARG A 158 -24.91 -10.61 1.77
C ARG A 158 -23.89 -9.96 0.83
N ARG A 159 -22.82 -9.43 1.42
CA ARG A 159 -21.68 -8.88 0.68
C ARG A 159 -20.63 -9.96 0.41
N ILE A 160 -20.16 -9.99 -0.83
CA ILE A 160 -19.07 -10.85 -1.29
C ILE A 160 -17.89 -9.93 -1.64
N PRO A 161 -16.78 -9.98 -0.88
CA PRO A 161 -15.56 -9.24 -1.21
C PRO A 161 -15.04 -9.64 -2.60
N MET A 162 -14.62 -8.65 -3.39
CA MET A 162 -14.24 -8.84 -4.78
C MET A 162 -12.74 -8.69 -5.05
N GLU A 163 -11.99 -8.17 -4.09
CA GLU A 163 -10.56 -7.88 -4.22
C GLU A 163 -9.77 -9.14 -4.59
N GLU A 164 -9.93 -10.24 -3.88
CA GLU A 164 -9.25 -11.51 -4.19
C GLU A 164 -9.78 -12.21 -5.46
N LYS A 165 -10.96 -11.80 -5.95
CA LYS A 165 -11.62 -12.42 -7.10
C LYS A 165 -11.26 -11.75 -8.43
N ILE A 166 -10.72 -10.53 -8.39
CA ILE A 166 -10.36 -9.73 -9.56
C ILE A 166 -8.84 -9.75 -9.76
N THR A 167 -8.35 -10.62 -10.65
CA THR A 167 -6.89 -10.82 -10.81
C THR A 167 -6.29 -10.18 -12.06
N ASN A 168 -7.04 -10.04 -13.17
CA ASN A 168 -6.52 -9.48 -14.42
C ASN A 168 -7.18 -8.14 -14.80
N GLY A 169 -6.65 -7.53 -15.85
CA GLY A 169 -7.06 -6.21 -16.34
C GLY A 169 -6.47 -5.08 -15.50
N LYS A 170 -6.82 -3.84 -15.84
CA LYS A 170 -6.33 -2.65 -15.11
C LYS A 170 -6.66 -2.69 -13.61
N ILE A 171 -7.83 -3.22 -13.22
CA ILE A 171 -8.20 -3.32 -11.81
C ILE A 171 -7.37 -4.38 -11.10
N GLY A 172 -7.15 -5.54 -11.72
CA GLY A 172 -6.29 -6.58 -11.15
C GLY A 172 -4.89 -6.04 -10.83
N ALA A 173 -4.27 -5.37 -11.80
CA ALA A 173 -2.96 -4.75 -11.62
C ALA A 173 -2.97 -3.63 -10.56
N ALA A 174 -4.01 -2.79 -10.52
CA ALA A 174 -4.13 -1.75 -9.50
C ALA A 174 -4.27 -2.34 -8.09
N LEU A 175 -5.02 -3.43 -7.94
CA LEU A 175 -5.15 -4.16 -6.67
C LEU A 175 -3.82 -4.81 -6.26
N ASP A 176 -3.04 -5.37 -7.19
CA ASP A 176 -1.72 -5.93 -6.89
C ASP A 176 -0.68 -4.85 -6.53
N LEU A 177 -0.78 -3.65 -7.12
CA LEU A 177 0.09 -2.53 -6.78
C LEU A 177 -0.25 -1.93 -5.40
N ARG A 178 -1.54 -1.70 -5.11
CA ARG A 178 -2.01 -1.11 -3.85
C ARG A 178 -1.93 -2.10 -2.68
N GLY A 179 -2.36 -3.33 -2.92
CA GLY A 179 -2.72 -4.31 -1.90
C GLY A 179 -4.21 -4.65 -1.94
N ARG A 180 -4.52 -5.91 -1.65
CA ARG A 180 -5.87 -6.49 -1.59
C ARG A 180 -6.36 -6.62 -0.16
N ASN A 181 -5.44 -6.85 0.78
CA ASN A 181 -5.74 -7.18 2.17
C ASN A 181 -5.40 -6.01 3.10
N TYR A 182 -6.43 -5.24 3.48
CA TYR A 182 -6.28 -4.10 4.38
C TYR A 182 -6.38 -4.51 5.85
N GLU A 183 -5.43 -4.05 6.68
CA GLU A 183 -5.37 -4.26 8.13
C GLU A 183 -5.81 -2.99 8.87
N PRO A 184 -7.02 -2.94 9.46
CA PRO A 184 -7.53 -1.74 10.12
C PRO A 184 -6.70 -1.30 11.33
N ASP A 185 -6.12 -2.25 12.07
CA ASP A 185 -5.36 -1.96 13.30
C ASP A 185 -4.04 -1.22 13.03
N ASN A 186 -3.48 -1.39 11.82
CA ASN A 186 -2.20 -0.81 11.42
C ASN A 186 -2.36 0.27 10.33
N ASP A 187 -3.58 0.52 9.88
CA ASP A 187 -3.94 1.43 8.78
C ASP A 187 -3.05 1.25 7.53
N LYS A 188 -2.84 0.00 7.13
CA LYS A 188 -2.02 -0.36 5.96
C LYS A 188 -2.47 -1.65 5.32
N PHE A 189 -1.96 -1.95 4.13
CA PHE A 189 -2.16 -3.25 3.51
C PHE A 189 -1.12 -4.26 4.01
N SER A 190 -1.50 -5.53 4.10
CA SER A 190 -0.60 -6.66 4.41
C SER A 190 0.06 -7.25 3.16
N ASP A 191 -0.31 -6.74 1.99
CA ASP A 191 0.20 -7.08 0.68
C ASP A 191 0.30 -5.83 -0.23
N GLY A 192 0.77 -6.02 -1.46
CA GLY A 192 0.86 -4.96 -2.46
C GLY A 192 2.28 -4.46 -2.72
N ILE A 193 2.60 -4.19 -3.98
CA ILE A 193 3.95 -3.81 -4.40
C ILE A 193 4.33 -2.42 -3.86
N ILE A 194 3.43 -1.44 -3.94
CA ILE A 194 3.69 -0.09 -3.42
C ILE A 194 3.72 -0.09 -1.89
N GLN A 195 2.87 -0.89 -1.26
CA GLN A 195 2.91 -1.08 0.20
C GLN A 195 4.27 -1.67 0.64
N LYS A 196 4.82 -2.64 -0.10
CA LYS A 196 6.18 -3.17 0.14
C LYS A 196 7.25 -2.08 0.09
N TYR A 197 7.15 -1.15 -0.85
CA TYR A 197 8.11 -0.04 -0.94
C TYR A 197 7.95 0.94 0.23
N ILE A 198 6.72 1.21 0.66
CA ILE A 198 6.42 2.02 1.85
C ILE A 198 7.01 1.36 3.11
N ASP A 199 6.74 0.07 3.31
CA ASP A 199 7.25 -0.72 4.44
C ASP A 199 8.78 -0.72 4.46
N ASN A 200 9.43 -0.91 3.31
CA ASN A 200 10.90 -0.84 3.18
C ASN A 200 11.46 0.52 3.57
N LEU A 201 10.86 1.62 3.10
CA LEU A 201 11.35 2.97 3.41
C LEU A 201 11.10 3.36 4.88
N ASN A 202 9.97 2.92 5.45
CA ASN A 202 9.67 3.05 6.87
C ASN A 202 10.70 2.29 7.71
N THR A 203 10.99 1.05 7.34
CA THR A 203 11.99 0.19 8.00
C THR A 203 13.38 0.83 7.95
N PHE A 204 13.80 1.29 6.78
CA PHE A 204 15.07 2.02 6.60
C PHE A 204 15.16 3.23 7.55
N SER A 205 14.10 4.04 7.59
CA SER A 205 14.05 5.26 8.39
C SER A 205 14.04 4.96 9.89
N LYS A 206 13.25 3.96 10.31
CA LYS A 206 13.20 3.51 11.70
C LYS A 206 14.57 3.04 12.17
N THR A 207 15.23 2.15 11.43
CA THR A 207 16.56 1.66 11.79
C THR A 207 17.57 2.81 11.81
N LEU A 208 17.56 3.72 10.82
CA LEU A 208 18.43 4.89 10.81
C LEU A 208 18.24 5.77 12.06
N ILE A 209 16.98 6.04 12.43
CA ILE A 209 16.64 6.83 13.63
C ILE A 209 17.15 6.09 14.88
N THR A 210 16.73 4.85 15.07
CA THR A 210 17.05 4.05 16.25
C THR A 210 18.56 3.88 16.42
N SER A 211 19.28 3.46 15.37
CA SER A 211 20.72 3.20 15.47
C SER A 211 21.52 4.48 15.70
N THR A 212 21.13 5.59 15.06
CA THR A 212 21.77 6.89 15.28
C THR A 212 21.49 7.41 16.69
N ASN A 213 20.25 7.27 17.16
CA ASN A 213 19.85 7.74 18.48
C ASN A 213 20.46 6.88 19.59
N ASN A 214 20.64 5.57 19.42
CA ASN A 214 21.38 4.72 20.37
C ASN A 214 22.79 5.27 20.60
N VAL A 215 23.51 5.59 19.53
CA VAL A 215 24.87 6.15 19.64
C VAL A 215 24.84 7.57 20.23
N TYR A 216 23.90 8.41 19.80
CA TYR A 216 23.83 9.79 20.27
C TYR A 216 23.35 9.88 21.73
N ALA A 217 22.63 8.88 22.23
CA ALA A 217 22.16 8.82 23.61
C ALA A 217 23.30 8.71 24.63
N GLU A 218 24.47 8.23 24.19
CA GLU A 218 25.69 8.23 24.98
C GLU A 218 26.23 9.65 25.24
N SER A 219 25.71 10.67 24.54
CA SER A 219 26.07 12.06 24.80
C SER A 219 25.33 12.59 26.03
N ALA A 220 26.08 12.79 27.12
CA ALA A 220 25.51 13.21 28.39
C ALA A 220 24.74 14.56 28.31
N VAL A 221 23.62 14.64 29.04
CA VAL A 221 22.78 15.84 29.15
C VAL A 221 22.37 16.12 30.59
N GLU A 222 22.07 17.36 30.91
CA GLU A 222 21.52 17.73 32.22
C GLU A 222 20.02 17.44 32.35
N ILE A 223 19.28 17.55 31.25
CA ILE A 223 17.84 17.28 31.19
C ILE A 223 17.56 16.42 29.97
N SER A 224 16.91 15.28 30.19
CA SER A 224 16.58 14.35 29.11
C SER A 224 15.09 14.10 29.02
N ASN A 225 14.53 14.28 27.82
CA ASN A 225 13.12 14.05 27.53
C ASN A 225 12.96 13.34 26.18
N SER A 226 12.07 12.35 26.13
CA SER A 226 11.62 11.74 24.88
C SER A 226 10.75 12.70 24.05
N ASP A 227 10.55 12.37 22.77
CA ASP A 227 9.34 12.83 22.08
C ASP A 227 8.12 12.06 22.63
N PRO A 228 6.88 12.54 22.39
CA PRO A 228 5.69 11.76 22.68
C PRO A 228 5.71 10.40 21.96
N ILE A 229 5.49 9.33 22.71
CA ILE A 229 5.52 7.94 22.26
C ILE A 229 4.07 7.46 22.13
N SER A 230 3.61 7.22 20.91
CA SER A 230 2.23 6.82 20.65
C SER A 230 1.94 5.39 21.13
N TYR A 231 0.85 5.18 21.87
CA TYR A 231 0.35 3.85 22.27
C TYR A 231 1.34 2.98 23.06
N LEU A 232 2.20 3.60 23.88
CA LEU A 232 2.98 2.92 24.91
C LEU A 232 2.30 3.09 26.28
N GLU A 233 1.37 2.21 26.61
CA GLU A 233 0.74 2.22 27.94
C GLU A 233 1.75 1.82 29.03
N ASN A 234 1.46 2.19 30.29
CA ASN A 234 2.38 1.93 31.41
C ASN A 234 2.75 0.44 31.54
N ASP A 235 1.79 -0.45 31.30
CA ASP A 235 1.86 -1.90 31.44
C ASP A 235 2.08 -2.64 30.11
N LYS A 236 2.20 -1.91 28.99
CA LYS A 236 2.56 -2.52 27.71
C LYS A 236 4.05 -2.89 27.72
N THR A 237 4.35 -4.15 27.41
CA THR A 237 5.75 -4.59 27.31
C THR A 237 6.44 -3.88 26.15
N LEU A 238 7.71 -3.49 26.36
CA LEU A 238 8.46 -2.69 25.40
C LEU A 238 8.64 -3.43 24.06
N MET A 239 8.88 -4.74 24.10
CA MET A 239 9.03 -5.57 22.90
C MET A 239 7.72 -5.78 22.12
N ASN A 240 6.56 -5.69 22.76
CA ASN A 240 5.26 -5.71 22.08
C ASN A 240 4.86 -4.31 21.56
N HIS A 241 5.44 -3.25 22.12
CA HIS A 241 5.27 -1.90 21.60
C HIS A 241 6.08 -1.69 20.32
N ASP A 242 7.35 -2.14 20.30
CA ASP A 242 8.23 -1.96 19.16
C ASP A 242 9.11 -3.21 18.94
N ASN A 243 9.02 -3.80 17.75
CA ASN A 243 9.71 -5.04 17.37
C ASN A 243 11.23 -4.89 17.28
N SER A 244 11.73 -3.65 17.25
CA SER A 244 13.16 -3.36 17.28
C SER A 244 13.76 -3.39 18.68
N ILE A 245 12.94 -3.38 19.74
CA ILE A 245 13.41 -3.57 21.11
C ILE A 245 13.73 -5.05 21.35
N ARG A 246 14.87 -5.33 22.00
CA ARG A 246 15.35 -6.70 22.25
C ARG A 246 15.80 -6.89 23.69
N ASN A 247 15.96 -8.16 24.06
CA ASN A 247 16.58 -8.52 25.32
C ASN A 247 18.03 -8.01 25.36
N GLY A 248 18.44 -7.46 26.50
CA GLY A 248 19.77 -6.92 26.73
C GLY A 248 19.74 -5.95 27.90
N SER A 249 20.70 -5.04 27.97
CA SER A 249 20.70 -4.00 29.00
C SER A 249 21.14 -2.64 28.46
N PHE A 250 20.93 -1.59 29.24
CA PHE A 250 21.57 -0.31 29.01
C PHE A 250 22.11 0.25 30.32
N ASP A 251 23.17 1.05 30.22
CA ASP A 251 23.77 1.73 31.36
C ASP A 251 23.32 3.19 31.39
N ALA A 252 22.79 3.62 32.52
CA ALA A 252 22.65 5.03 32.89
C ALA A 252 23.92 5.46 33.62
N ILE A 253 24.65 6.42 33.06
CA ILE A 253 25.94 6.89 33.61
C ILE A 253 25.84 8.37 33.95
N VAL A 254 26.12 8.71 35.20
CA VAL A 254 26.12 10.08 35.69
C VAL A 254 27.54 10.61 35.75
N TYR A 255 27.73 11.81 35.23
CA TYR A 255 29.02 12.53 35.26
C TYR A 255 28.91 13.81 36.07
N ASP A 256 29.98 14.14 36.79
CA ASP A 256 30.18 15.48 37.34
C ASP A 256 30.50 16.51 36.24
N ASN A 257 30.56 17.79 36.61
CA ASN A 257 30.91 18.89 35.71
C ASN A 257 32.36 18.86 35.16
N LYS A 258 33.19 17.91 35.60
CA LYS A 258 34.54 17.64 35.07
C LYS A 258 34.56 16.41 34.14
N GLY A 259 33.43 15.71 33.99
CA GLY A 259 33.32 14.50 33.19
C GLY A 259 33.82 13.23 33.88
N ASN A 260 33.95 13.22 35.22
CA ASN A 260 34.21 12.00 35.98
C ASN A 260 32.89 11.25 36.19
N VAL A 261 32.92 9.92 36.06
CA VAL A 261 31.77 9.08 36.41
C VAL A 261 31.58 9.10 37.93
N VAL A 262 30.39 9.45 38.39
CA VAL A 262 30.05 9.51 39.82
C VAL A 262 29.02 8.46 40.25
N ALA A 263 28.20 7.97 39.31
CA ALA A 263 27.26 6.87 39.52
C ALA A 263 27.02 6.14 38.19
N LYS A 264 26.69 4.85 38.27
CA LYS A 264 26.39 4.03 37.09
C LYS A 264 25.38 2.95 37.45
N LYS A 265 24.29 2.89 36.71
CA LYS A 265 23.26 1.86 36.88
C LYS A 265 22.98 1.11 35.60
N THR A 266 22.95 -0.21 35.67
CA THR A 266 22.55 -1.09 34.56
C THR A 266 21.09 -1.46 34.69
N ILE A 267 20.32 -1.30 33.62
CA ILE A 267 18.90 -1.66 33.54
C ILE A 267 18.71 -2.76 32.50
N GLU A 268 18.09 -3.86 32.91
CA GLU A 268 17.85 -5.03 32.08
C GLU A 268 16.49 -4.93 31.36
N ILE A 269 16.52 -5.10 30.04
CA ILE A 269 15.32 -5.21 29.20
C ILE A 269 15.13 -6.67 28.82
N ASN A 270 13.93 -7.18 29.05
CA ASN A 270 13.51 -8.52 28.64
C ASN A 270 12.04 -8.52 28.15
N GLY A 271 11.53 -9.69 27.76
CA GLY A 271 10.17 -9.84 27.22
C GLY A 271 9.03 -9.43 28.16
N THR A 272 9.28 -9.23 29.46
CA THR A 272 8.28 -8.75 30.42
C THR A 272 8.49 -7.30 30.83
N THR A 273 9.61 -6.66 30.45
CA THR A 273 9.90 -5.28 30.86
C THR A 273 8.89 -4.30 30.25
N THR A 274 8.31 -3.46 31.11
CA THR A 274 7.38 -2.38 30.74
C THR A 274 8.01 -1.01 31.01
N MET A 275 7.31 0.08 30.67
CA MET A 275 7.82 1.41 30.97
C MET A 275 7.59 1.80 32.44
N ASN A 276 6.39 1.54 32.99
CA ASN A 276 6.04 1.95 34.36
C ASN A 276 4.89 1.12 34.96
N ASP A 277 4.88 -0.21 34.76
CA ASP A 277 3.92 -1.07 35.46
C ASP A 277 4.25 -1.11 36.96
N THR A 278 3.34 -0.60 37.78
CA THR A 278 3.50 -0.57 39.24
C THR A 278 2.90 -1.78 39.94
N LYS A 279 2.28 -2.71 39.21
CA LYS A 279 1.41 -3.73 39.77
C LYS A 279 1.96 -5.14 39.63
N TYR A 280 2.53 -5.51 38.48
CA TYR A 280 2.84 -6.93 38.19
C TYR A 280 4.16 -7.21 37.46
N GLY A 281 4.93 -6.20 37.05
CA GLY A 281 6.10 -6.39 36.19
C GLY A 281 7.35 -5.63 36.64
N ASN A 282 8.49 -6.01 36.05
CA ASN A 282 9.68 -5.18 36.04
C ASN A 282 9.45 -4.00 35.09
N SER A 283 9.83 -2.79 35.52
CA SER A 283 9.63 -1.58 34.71
C SER A 283 10.85 -0.69 34.74
N VAL A 284 11.11 -0.02 33.62
CA VAL A 284 12.28 0.86 33.48
C VAL A 284 12.28 1.96 34.54
N VAL A 285 11.12 2.56 34.81
CA VAL A 285 11.01 3.62 35.83
C VAL A 285 11.29 3.10 37.23
N GLN A 286 10.76 1.93 37.61
CA GLN A 286 11.01 1.36 38.93
C GLN A 286 12.45 0.91 39.10
N ASP A 287 13.00 0.23 38.10
CA ASP A 287 14.37 -0.25 38.12
C ASP A 287 15.34 0.94 38.20
N PHE A 288 15.10 2.01 37.42
CA PHE A 288 15.90 3.23 37.51
C PHE A 288 15.82 3.88 38.90
N ASN A 289 14.62 4.08 39.43
CA ASN A 289 14.39 4.79 40.70
C ASN A 289 14.59 3.93 41.96
N SER A 290 14.96 2.66 41.82
CA SER A 290 15.24 1.80 42.97
C SER A 290 16.50 2.28 43.71
N ASN A 291 16.44 2.38 45.03
CA ASN A 291 17.64 2.67 45.83
C ASN A 291 18.46 1.38 45.94
N SER A 292 19.53 1.31 45.16
CA SER A 292 20.43 0.16 45.03
C SER A 292 21.85 0.66 44.86
N ASP A 293 22.80 0.10 45.62
CA ASP A 293 24.25 0.36 45.49
C ASP A 293 24.74 -0.10 44.10
N ASP A 294 24.69 0.80 43.13
CA ASP A 294 24.84 0.51 41.70
C ASP A 294 26.31 0.49 41.26
N ASN A 295 27.17 1.11 42.07
CA ASN A 295 28.61 1.22 41.86
C ASN A 295 29.42 0.30 42.81
N ASN A 296 28.74 -0.45 43.67
CA ASN A 296 29.28 -1.41 44.65
C ASN A 296 30.26 -0.80 45.66
N ASP A 297 30.13 0.49 45.99
CA ASP A 297 30.97 1.18 46.97
C ASP A 297 30.41 1.16 48.41
N ASN A 298 29.25 0.51 48.61
CA ASN A 298 28.48 0.44 49.85
C ASN A 298 27.96 1.79 50.36
N ASN A 299 27.79 2.77 49.47
CA ASN A 299 27.19 4.07 49.79
C ASN A 299 25.86 4.25 49.05
N MET A 300 24.75 4.14 49.79
CA MET A 300 23.38 4.27 49.26
C MET A 300 22.94 5.73 49.00
N LEU A 301 23.88 6.67 48.90
CA LEU A 301 23.64 8.12 48.75
C LEU A 301 24.39 8.74 47.56
N ASN A 302 25.03 7.93 46.73
CA ASN A 302 25.70 8.35 45.50
C ASN A 302 25.40 7.39 44.34
N ASP A 303 24.18 6.86 44.32
CA ASP A 303 23.68 6.04 43.24
C ASP A 303 22.93 6.89 42.20
N VAL A 304 22.64 6.34 41.03
CA VAL A 304 22.02 7.09 39.93
C VAL A 304 20.69 7.74 40.35
N ASP A 305 19.90 7.10 41.22
CA ASP A 305 18.62 7.63 41.69
C ASP A 305 18.77 8.83 42.64
N ASP A 306 19.94 9.06 43.24
CA ASP A 306 20.20 10.28 44.04
C ASP A 306 20.49 11.51 43.17
N PHE A 307 20.94 11.31 41.94
CA PHE A 307 21.25 12.39 41.00
C PHE A 307 20.09 12.67 40.03
N PHE A 308 19.40 11.62 39.57
CA PHE A 308 18.33 11.70 38.58
C PHE A 308 17.11 10.88 38.99
N GLU A 309 15.93 11.33 38.58
CA GLU A 309 14.68 10.59 38.70
C GLU A 309 14.13 10.27 37.32
N ALA A 310 13.82 8.99 37.07
CA ALA A 310 13.07 8.59 35.90
C ALA A 310 11.58 8.85 36.11
N SER A 311 10.92 9.44 35.12
CA SER A 311 9.49 9.69 35.15
C SER A 311 8.86 9.27 33.83
N TYR A 312 7.72 8.59 33.91
CA TYR A 312 6.90 8.26 32.76
C TYR A 312 5.46 8.67 32.99
N PHE A 313 4.90 9.38 32.02
CA PHE A 313 3.50 9.81 32.02
C PHE A 313 2.82 9.38 30.73
N TYR A 314 1.67 8.72 30.84
CA TYR A 314 0.83 8.33 29.71
C TYR A 314 -0.53 9.04 29.77
N ASP A 315 -0.83 9.82 28.74
CA ASP A 315 -2.13 10.46 28.57
C ASP A 315 -3.08 9.56 27.78
N LYS A 316 -4.12 9.07 28.46
CA LYS A 316 -5.13 8.17 27.88
C LYS A 316 -6.02 8.85 26.82
N ASN A 317 -6.10 10.18 26.82
CA ASN A 317 -6.94 10.91 25.85
C ASN A 317 -6.23 11.08 24.51
N THR A 318 -4.92 11.32 24.54
CA THR A 318 -4.10 11.51 23.34
C THR A 318 -3.38 10.23 22.90
N HIS A 319 -3.40 9.19 23.75
CA HIS A 319 -2.64 7.94 23.58
C HIS A 319 -1.14 8.20 23.42
N GLN A 320 -0.60 9.15 24.19
CA GLN A 320 0.81 9.55 24.13
C GLN A 320 1.50 9.38 25.49
N GLY A 321 2.68 8.76 25.46
CA GLY A 321 3.58 8.62 26.59
C GLY A 321 4.78 9.55 26.52
N THR A 322 5.26 10.06 27.65
CA THR A 322 6.48 10.86 27.72
C THR A 322 7.38 10.31 28.81
N PHE A 323 8.63 10.02 28.44
CA PHE A 323 9.68 9.57 29.34
C PHE A 323 10.71 10.68 29.56
N ALA A 324 11.11 10.87 30.82
CA ALA A 324 12.07 11.89 31.21
C ALA A 324 13.04 11.38 32.27
N LEU A 325 14.28 11.88 32.22
CA LEU A 325 15.24 11.79 33.32
C LEU A 325 15.46 13.20 33.87
N ILE A 326 15.03 13.39 35.11
CA ILE A 326 14.92 14.69 35.76
C ILE A 326 16.03 14.81 36.81
N PRO A 327 16.90 15.83 36.75
CA PRO A 327 17.93 16.01 37.77
C PRO A 327 17.30 16.37 39.13
N LYS A 328 17.74 15.72 40.20
CA LYS A 328 17.31 16.02 41.59
C LYS A 328 18.10 17.16 42.24
N GLN A 329 19.25 17.52 41.66
CA GLN A 329 20.15 18.56 42.16
C GLN A 329 20.13 19.80 41.25
N ALA A 330 20.81 20.87 41.67
CA ALA A 330 20.87 22.11 40.90
C ALA A 330 21.44 21.89 39.48
N GLN A 331 20.91 22.64 38.50
CA GLN A 331 21.37 22.62 37.11
C GLN A 331 22.87 22.93 37.00
N GLY A 332 23.55 22.32 36.02
CA GLY A 332 24.98 22.51 35.76
C GLY A 332 25.95 21.68 36.61
N LEU A 333 25.46 20.85 37.55
CA LEU A 333 26.33 20.02 38.39
C LEU A 333 26.57 18.62 37.83
N TYR A 334 25.53 18.01 37.28
CA TYR A 334 25.56 16.63 36.80
C TYR A 334 24.90 16.49 35.44
N SER A 335 25.38 15.49 34.69
CA SER A 335 24.81 15.11 33.40
C SER A 335 24.68 13.59 33.31
N ILE A 336 23.72 13.11 32.53
CA ILE A 336 23.41 11.70 32.37
C ILE A 336 23.49 11.28 30.90
N SER A 337 24.19 10.17 30.63
CA SER A 337 24.19 9.48 29.34
C SER A 337 23.54 8.11 29.45
N ILE A 338 23.03 7.60 28.33
CA ILE A 338 22.52 6.24 28.22
C ILE A 338 23.37 5.47 27.20
N VAL A 339 23.96 4.34 27.63
CA VAL A 339 24.78 3.47 26.77
C VAL A 339 24.06 2.16 26.56
N ASP A 340 23.61 1.90 25.33
CA ASP A 340 22.88 0.68 24.99
C ASP A 340 23.79 -0.53 24.78
N HIS A 341 23.38 -1.69 25.29
CA HIS A 341 24.02 -2.99 25.08
C HIS A 341 23.09 -3.96 24.35
N GLY A 342 22.46 -3.48 23.26
CA GLY A 342 21.69 -4.32 22.33
C GLY A 342 20.19 -4.32 22.56
N THR A 343 19.65 -3.43 23.40
CA THR A 343 18.21 -3.33 23.64
C THR A 343 17.50 -2.46 22.61
N ASN A 344 18.20 -1.52 21.98
CA ASN A 344 17.65 -0.41 21.19
C ASN A 344 16.70 0.53 21.96
N PHE A 345 16.57 0.37 23.28
CA PHE A 345 15.68 1.17 24.11
C PHE A 345 15.88 2.68 23.94
N PRO A 346 17.10 3.25 24.11
CA PRO A 346 17.25 4.70 24.05
C PRO A 346 16.93 5.26 22.65
N GLY A 347 17.27 4.51 21.60
CA GLY A 347 17.01 4.89 20.22
C GLY A 347 15.53 4.89 19.86
N VAL A 348 14.79 3.87 20.31
CA VAL A 348 13.35 3.72 20.07
C VAL A 348 12.53 4.74 20.86
N VAL A 349 12.85 4.89 22.15
CA VAL A 349 12.18 5.85 23.04
C VAL A 349 12.55 7.29 22.68
N GLY A 350 13.70 7.50 22.05
CA GLY A 350 14.15 8.82 21.62
C GLY A 350 14.67 9.67 22.78
N ILE A 351 15.27 9.04 23.78
CA ILE A 351 15.97 9.74 24.86
C ILE A 351 17.36 10.18 24.37
N ASN A 352 17.80 11.39 24.76
CA ASN A 352 19.06 11.97 24.28
C ASN A 352 19.25 11.84 22.75
N ARG A 353 18.21 12.13 21.96
CA ARG A 353 18.17 11.81 20.52
C ARG A 353 18.81 12.84 19.60
N PHE A 354 19.29 12.35 18.45
CA PHE A 354 19.72 13.16 17.31
C PHE A 354 18.57 13.40 16.32
N PHE A 355 17.89 12.33 15.93
CA PHE A 355 16.70 12.35 15.08
C PHE A 355 15.42 12.24 15.91
N SER A 356 14.37 12.92 15.47
CA SER A 356 12.98 12.75 15.91
C SER A 356 12.19 11.89 14.92
N GLY A 357 11.01 11.46 15.34
CA GLY A 357 10.08 10.66 14.52
C GLY A 357 10.33 9.16 14.64
N THR A 358 9.46 8.38 13.98
CA THR A 358 9.44 6.92 14.09
C THR A 358 9.45 6.20 12.75
N ASN A 359 9.27 6.92 11.64
CA ASN A 359 9.14 6.33 10.31
C ASN A 359 9.54 7.33 9.21
N SER A 360 9.42 6.97 7.93
CA SER A 360 9.87 7.82 6.84
C SER A 360 9.05 9.08 6.64
N ASN A 361 7.80 9.13 7.12
CA ASN A 361 6.96 10.32 7.10
C ASN A 361 7.32 11.33 8.19
N THR A 362 7.76 10.84 9.36
CA THR A 362 7.93 11.65 10.57
C THR A 362 9.38 11.92 10.92
N ILE A 363 10.34 11.24 10.27
CA ILE A 363 11.77 11.44 10.52
C ILE A 363 12.14 12.92 10.36
N GLY A 364 12.84 13.45 11.35
CA GLY A 364 13.31 14.83 11.39
C GLY A 364 14.53 14.98 12.26
N ILE A 365 15.17 16.14 12.22
CA ILE A 365 16.21 16.49 13.20
C ILE A 365 15.56 16.99 14.50
N ASN A 366 16.17 16.70 15.64
CA ASN A 366 15.75 17.23 16.93
C ASN A 366 15.65 18.77 16.87
N GLN A 367 14.43 19.29 17.07
CA GLN A 367 14.14 20.72 16.93
C GLN A 367 14.93 21.62 17.88
N ASN A 368 15.43 21.08 18.99
CA ASN A 368 16.30 21.83 19.89
C ASN A 368 17.59 22.29 19.20
N PHE A 369 18.10 21.54 18.23
CA PHE A 369 19.31 21.90 17.50
C PHE A 369 19.06 22.95 16.42
N THR A 370 17.86 22.97 15.82
CA THR A 370 17.50 23.99 14.84
C THR A 370 17.20 25.33 15.50
N GLN A 371 16.69 25.31 16.74
CA GLN A 371 16.50 26.52 17.56
C GLN A 371 17.82 27.02 18.15
N ASP A 372 18.69 26.10 18.60
CA ASP A 372 19.99 26.42 19.19
C ASP A 372 21.02 25.35 18.85
N HIS A 373 21.88 25.66 17.86
CA HIS A 373 22.91 24.75 17.38
C HIS A 373 24.00 24.45 18.43
N THR A 374 24.11 25.26 19.49
CA THR A 374 25.12 25.02 20.55
C THR A 374 24.80 23.77 21.36
N LYS A 375 23.52 23.38 21.42
CA LYS A 375 23.02 22.17 22.09
C LYS A 375 23.45 20.86 21.43
N LEU A 376 23.90 20.90 20.18
CA LEU A 376 24.45 19.72 19.52
C LEU A 376 25.81 19.37 20.14
N ARG A 377 26.02 18.09 20.45
CA ARG A 377 27.21 17.60 21.16
C ARG A 377 27.92 16.54 20.32
N ALA A 378 29.23 16.46 20.49
CA ALA A 378 30.07 15.44 19.86
C ALA A 378 30.68 14.47 20.88
N TYR A 379 30.51 14.78 22.17
CA TYR A 379 31.16 14.11 23.28
C TYR A 379 30.24 13.10 23.96
N SER A 380 30.84 12.09 24.59
CA SER A 380 30.19 11.19 25.55
C SER A 380 29.98 11.87 26.90
N LYS A 381 31.03 12.56 27.38
CA LYS A 381 31.08 13.31 28.65
C LYS A 381 31.46 14.78 28.42
N PRO A 382 31.06 15.74 29.28
CA PRO A 382 31.19 17.19 29.05
C PRO A 382 32.64 17.70 29.20
N VAL A 383 33.56 17.13 28.44
CA VAL A 383 34.99 17.49 28.40
C VAL A 383 35.31 18.11 27.04
N VAL A 384 35.94 19.28 27.06
CA VAL A 384 36.35 20.01 25.85
C VAL A 384 37.21 19.13 24.95
N GLY A 385 36.93 19.15 23.64
CA GLY A 385 37.66 18.35 22.64
C GLY A 385 37.22 16.89 22.52
N ASN A 386 36.39 16.36 23.43
CA ASN A 386 35.86 15.00 23.29
C ASN A 386 34.93 14.91 22.05
N ASN A 387 35.22 13.95 21.18
CA ASN A 387 34.50 13.68 19.94
C ASN A 387 34.13 12.19 19.78
N GLU A 388 34.08 11.44 20.88
CA GLU A 388 33.87 9.99 20.87
C GLU A 388 32.54 9.60 20.23
N VAL A 389 31.44 10.27 20.60
CA VAL A 389 30.10 10.02 20.04
C VAL A 389 30.09 10.32 18.55
N ALA A 390 30.70 11.42 18.12
CA ALA A 390 30.80 11.75 16.70
C ALA A 390 31.58 10.67 15.90
N ASN A 391 32.66 10.13 16.45
CA ASN A 391 33.42 9.05 15.82
C ASN A 391 32.59 7.75 15.76
N LYS A 392 31.84 7.41 16.81
CA LYS A 392 30.91 6.27 16.80
C LYS A 392 29.82 6.44 15.75
N MET A 393 29.26 7.64 15.59
CA MET A 393 28.29 7.94 14.52
C MET A 393 28.89 7.80 13.11
N ILE A 394 30.17 8.16 12.92
CA ILE A 394 30.88 7.91 11.66
C ILE A 394 31.03 6.41 11.45
N GLN A 395 31.42 5.66 12.47
CA GLN A 395 31.62 4.21 12.37
C GLN A 395 30.32 3.45 12.08
N LEU A 396 29.18 3.97 12.54
CA LEU A 396 27.85 3.39 12.33
C LEU A 396 27.55 3.11 10.85
N GLN A 397 28.06 3.93 9.91
CA GLN A 397 27.83 3.72 8.48
C GLN A 397 28.39 2.39 7.94
N TYR A 398 29.38 1.81 8.62
CA TYR A 398 30.02 0.55 8.25
C TYR A 398 29.52 -0.63 9.08
N GLN A 399 28.74 -0.37 10.13
CA GLN A 399 28.22 -1.40 11.01
C GLN A 399 26.94 -1.98 10.42
N LYS A 400 26.81 -3.30 10.51
CA LYS A 400 25.54 -3.96 10.19
C LYS A 400 24.55 -3.72 11.32
N GLN A 401 23.36 -3.32 10.94
CA GLN A 401 22.19 -3.18 11.79
C GLN A 401 21.13 -4.18 11.33
N THR A 402 20.32 -4.66 12.25
CA THR A 402 19.14 -5.44 11.91
C THR A 402 18.00 -4.48 11.57
N PHE A 403 17.48 -4.63 10.36
CA PHE A 403 16.30 -3.93 9.86
C PHE A 403 15.08 -4.79 10.17
N TYR A 404 14.33 -4.40 11.21
CA TYR A 404 13.11 -5.07 11.61
C TYR A 404 11.96 -4.54 10.77
N SER A 405 11.50 -5.36 9.84
CA SER A 405 10.41 -4.94 8.98
C SER A 405 9.07 -5.05 9.69
N SER A 406 8.12 -4.24 9.25
CA SER A 406 6.71 -4.40 9.59
C SER A 406 5.94 -4.58 8.29
N GLY A 407 5.06 -5.57 8.22
CA GLY A 407 4.24 -5.85 7.02
C GLY A 407 4.93 -6.78 6.03
N THR A 408 5.04 -6.35 4.78
CA THR A 408 5.41 -7.21 3.64
C THR A 408 6.92 -7.37 3.42
N ALA A 409 7.72 -6.44 3.92
CA ALA A 409 9.17 -6.51 3.79
C ALA A 409 9.77 -7.50 4.81
N LEU A 410 10.99 -7.96 4.52
CA LEU A 410 11.66 -9.00 5.30
C LEU A 410 12.73 -8.40 6.21
N ASP A 411 12.87 -8.99 7.40
CA ASP A 411 13.99 -8.68 8.29
C ASP A 411 15.33 -8.95 7.60
N ARG A 412 16.30 -8.05 7.80
CA ARG A 412 17.60 -8.14 7.16
C ARG A 412 18.70 -7.50 7.99
N ASP A 413 19.86 -8.14 8.05
CA ASP A 413 21.08 -7.55 8.60
C ASP A 413 21.88 -6.88 7.48
N GLU A 414 21.99 -5.56 7.52
CA GLU A 414 22.81 -4.81 6.56
C GLU A 414 23.40 -3.51 7.11
N THR A 415 24.32 -2.88 6.38
CA THR A 415 24.65 -1.47 6.64
C THR A 415 23.51 -0.55 6.21
N ILE A 416 23.48 0.69 6.72
CA ILE A 416 22.49 1.70 6.33
C ILE A 416 22.46 1.88 4.80
N GLU A 417 23.62 2.02 4.16
CA GLU A 417 23.71 2.12 2.70
C GLU A 417 23.31 0.81 2.00
N GLY A 418 23.73 -0.33 2.56
CA GLY A 418 23.44 -1.67 2.02
C GLY A 418 21.94 -1.92 1.92
N TYR A 419 21.17 -1.59 2.96
CA TYR A 419 19.72 -1.74 2.95
C TYR A 419 19.04 -0.80 1.94
N TYR A 420 19.48 0.46 1.85
CA TYR A 420 18.93 1.39 0.86
C TYR A 420 19.18 0.92 -0.58
N ARG A 421 20.38 0.39 -0.86
CA ARG A 421 20.72 -0.23 -2.15
C ARG A 421 19.89 -1.47 -2.42
N TYR A 422 19.65 -2.31 -1.41
CA TYR A 422 18.80 -3.48 -1.53
C TYR A 422 17.38 -3.08 -1.96
N PHE A 423 16.74 -2.17 -1.20
CA PHE A 423 15.38 -1.70 -1.51
C PHE A 423 15.27 -1.11 -2.93
N THR A 424 16.22 -0.24 -3.32
CA THR A 424 16.21 0.36 -4.66
C THR A 424 16.46 -0.65 -5.78
N THR A 425 17.28 -1.69 -5.52
CA THR A 425 17.52 -2.79 -6.47
C THR A 425 16.29 -3.68 -6.63
N ASP A 426 15.59 -3.98 -5.53
CA ASP A 426 14.34 -4.75 -5.53
C ASP A 426 13.28 -4.04 -6.39
N MET A 427 13.09 -2.73 -6.19
CA MET A 427 12.18 -1.92 -7.01
C MET A 427 12.56 -1.89 -8.50
N ALA A 428 13.85 -1.80 -8.81
CA ALA A 428 14.32 -1.83 -10.19
C ALA A 428 14.09 -3.21 -10.84
N SER A 429 14.32 -4.29 -10.09
CA SER A 429 14.09 -5.66 -10.54
C SER A 429 12.62 -5.94 -10.83
N ASP A 430 11.72 -5.50 -9.95
CA ASP A 430 10.27 -5.63 -10.14
C ASP A 430 9.81 -4.87 -11.40
N THR A 431 10.36 -3.67 -11.61
CA THR A 431 10.06 -2.84 -12.79
C THR A 431 10.53 -3.52 -14.08
N GLU A 432 11.76 -4.06 -14.09
CA GLU A 432 12.33 -4.73 -15.26
C GLU A 432 11.59 -6.03 -15.62
N ALA A 433 11.21 -6.82 -14.60
CA ALA A 433 10.40 -8.01 -14.79
C ALA A 433 9.04 -7.66 -15.41
N ASN A 434 8.40 -6.58 -14.94
CA ASN A 434 7.11 -6.14 -15.46
C ASN A 434 7.21 -5.56 -16.88
N ASN A 435 8.29 -4.84 -17.22
CA ASN A 435 8.54 -4.37 -18.59
C ASN A 435 8.67 -5.55 -19.57
N THR A 436 9.41 -6.59 -19.18
CA THR A 436 9.56 -7.81 -20.00
C THR A 436 8.21 -8.49 -20.25
N ILE A 437 7.36 -8.57 -19.21
CA ILE A 437 6.01 -9.12 -19.32
C ILE A 437 5.13 -8.23 -20.21
N HIS A 438 5.23 -6.92 -20.06
CA HIS A 438 4.48 -5.95 -20.87
C HIS A 438 4.81 -6.05 -22.36
N ASP A 439 6.09 -6.14 -22.73
CA ASP A 439 6.54 -6.29 -24.12
C ASP A 439 6.04 -7.60 -24.74
N THR A 440 6.09 -8.68 -23.96
CA THR A 440 5.58 -9.99 -24.36
C THR A 440 4.07 -9.94 -24.61
N ASN A 441 3.30 -9.41 -23.65
CA ASN A 441 1.84 -9.29 -23.76
C ASN A 441 1.42 -8.38 -24.92
N THR A 442 2.15 -7.29 -25.16
CA THR A 442 1.89 -6.37 -26.28
C THR A 442 2.10 -7.08 -27.63
N SER A 443 3.15 -7.90 -27.73
CA SER A 443 3.42 -8.68 -28.94
C SER A 443 2.36 -9.76 -29.19
N LEU A 444 1.91 -10.44 -28.13
CA LEU A 444 0.82 -11.43 -28.20
C LEU A 444 -0.50 -10.77 -28.59
N GLN A 445 -0.84 -9.63 -27.98
CA GLN A 445 -2.03 -8.87 -28.31
C GLN A 445 -2.04 -8.47 -29.79
N ARG A 446 -0.94 -7.91 -30.30
CA ARG A 446 -0.82 -7.53 -31.71
C ARG A 446 -1.03 -8.74 -32.65
N THR A 447 -0.44 -9.88 -32.31
CA THR A 447 -0.60 -11.11 -33.10
C THR A 447 -2.07 -11.56 -33.13
N ALA A 448 -2.76 -11.54 -31.99
CA ALA A 448 -4.17 -11.89 -31.91
C ALA A 448 -5.07 -10.88 -32.65
N GLU A 449 -4.74 -9.59 -32.61
CA GLU A 449 -5.43 -8.55 -33.37
C GLU A 449 -5.27 -8.73 -34.89
N GLU A 450 -4.06 -9.07 -35.35
CA GLU A 450 -3.78 -9.38 -36.77
C GLU A 450 -4.57 -10.64 -37.22
N GLU A 451 -4.61 -11.69 -36.40
CA GLU A 451 -5.38 -12.91 -36.68
C GLU A 451 -6.89 -12.64 -36.73
N PHE A 452 -7.42 -11.89 -35.76
CA PHE A 452 -8.81 -11.47 -35.72
C PHE A 452 -9.18 -10.65 -36.96
N GLN A 453 -8.37 -9.66 -37.34
CA GLN A 453 -8.61 -8.87 -38.56
C GLN A 453 -8.57 -9.74 -39.83
N SER A 454 -7.72 -10.76 -39.89
CA SER A 454 -7.67 -11.66 -41.04
C SER A 454 -8.90 -12.55 -41.18
N THR A 455 -9.52 -12.94 -40.06
CA THR A 455 -10.67 -13.86 -40.02
C THR A 455 -12.01 -13.13 -40.06
N SER A 456 -12.10 -12.00 -39.36
CA SER A 456 -13.31 -11.17 -39.24
C SER A 456 -13.33 -10.00 -40.25
N GLY A 457 -12.24 -9.79 -40.97
CA GLY A 457 -12.16 -8.83 -42.05
C GLY A 457 -13.09 -9.22 -43.20
N VAL A 458 -13.94 -8.28 -43.61
CA VAL A 458 -14.78 -8.44 -44.79
C VAL A 458 -13.93 -8.21 -46.04
N ASP A 459 -13.67 -9.26 -46.82
CA ASP A 459 -13.02 -9.10 -48.12
C ASP A 459 -14.01 -8.44 -49.09
N THR A 460 -13.78 -7.15 -49.36
CA THR A 460 -14.62 -6.37 -50.27
C THR A 460 -14.68 -6.95 -51.67
N ASN A 461 -13.68 -7.74 -52.09
CA ASN A 461 -13.71 -8.43 -53.38
C ASN A 461 -14.62 -9.66 -53.34
N GLU A 462 -14.67 -10.39 -52.22
CA GLU A 462 -15.58 -11.53 -52.04
C GLU A 462 -17.02 -11.04 -51.89
N GLU A 463 -17.27 -9.97 -51.12
CA GLU A 463 -18.59 -9.33 -51.06
C GLU A 463 -19.03 -8.78 -52.41
N LEU A 464 -18.14 -8.11 -53.16
CA LEU A 464 -18.44 -7.62 -54.50
C LEU A 464 -18.72 -8.78 -55.46
N THR A 465 -17.97 -9.88 -55.38
CA THR A 465 -18.19 -11.08 -56.19
C THR A 465 -19.55 -11.72 -55.86
N ASN A 466 -19.90 -11.83 -54.58
CA ASN A 466 -21.20 -12.33 -54.13
C ASN A 466 -22.33 -11.38 -54.55
N LEU A 467 -22.13 -10.07 -54.47
CA LEU A 467 -23.10 -9.06 -54.90
C LEU A 467 -23.34 -9.12 -56.42
N ILE A 468 -22.29 -9.24 -57.23
CA ILE A 468 -22.39 -9.46 -58.68
C ILE A 468 -23.14 -10.76 -58.96
N ARG A 469 -22.83 -11.83 -58.23
CA ARG A 469 -23.52 -13.12 -58.36
C ARG A 469 -25.02 -13.03 -58.00
N PHE A 470 -25.37 -12.31 -56.94
CA PHE A 470 -26.76 -12.08 -56.55
C PHE A 470 -27.50 -11.18 -57.56
N GLN A 471 -26.86 -10.13 -58.06
CA GLN A 471 -27.42 -9.28 -59.13
C GLN A 471 -27.65 -10.09 -60.42
N ALA A 472 -26.70 -10.92 -60.82
CA ALA A 472 -26.84 -11.79 -61.98
C ALA A 472 -27.97 -12.81 -61.79
N SER A 473 -28.06 -13.43 -60.60
CA SER A 473 -29.11 -14.40 -60.27
C SER A 473 -30.50 -13.74 -60.23
N TYR A 474 -30.60 -12.53 -59.66
CA TYR A 474 -31.83 -11.75 -59.64
C TYR A 474 -32.25 -11.34 -61.07
N GLY A 475 -31.31 -10.88 -61.89
CA GLY A 475 -31.57 -10.57 -63.30
C GLY A 475 -32.04 -11.79 -64.11
N ALA A 476 -31.44 -12.96 -63.87
CA ALA A 476 -31.87 -14.21 -64.48
C ALA A 476 -33.27 -14.64 -64.03
N ALA A 477 -33.56 -14.57 -62.73
CA ALA A 477 -34.88 -14.88 -62.17
C ALA A 477 -35.96 -13.92 -62.68
N ALA A 478 -35.67 -12.62 -62.74
CA ALA A 478 -36.57 -11.62 -63.29
C ALA A 478 -36.88 -11.91 -64.77
N LYS A 479 -35.86 -12.29 -65.56
CA LYS A 479 -36.06 -12.68 -66.97
C LYS A 479 -36.91 -13.94 -67.12
N ILE A 480 -36.74 -14.94 -66.25
CA ILE A 480 -37.62 -16.12 -66.21
C ILE A 480 -39.06 -15.70 -65.92
N ILE A 481 -39.28 -14.85 -64.90
CA ILE A 481 -40.61 -14.34 -64.56
C ILE A 481 -41.22 -13.58 -65.74
N THR A 482 -40.50 -12.66 -66.37
CA THR A 482 -41.00 -11.93 -67.56
C THR A 482 -41.30 -12.87 -68.73
N THR A 483 -40.49 -13.91 -68.93
CA THR A 483 -40.75 -14.89 -69.99
C THR A 483 -41.99 -15.73 -69.67
N VAL A 484 -42.19 -16.11 -68.41
CA VAL A 484 -43.41 -16.80 -67.94
C VAL A 484 -44.64 -15.90 -68.08
N ASP A 485 -44.52 -14.61 -67.75
CA ASP A 485 -45.58 -13.61 -67.87
C ASP A 485 -45.99 -13.43 -69.35
N GLN A 486 -45.01 -13.31 -70.25
CA GLN A 486 -45.25 -13.26 -71.69
C GLN A 486 -45.88 -14.56 -72.23
N MET A 487 -45.47 -15.73 -71.72
CA MET A 487 -46.09 -17.00 -72.07
C MET A 487 -47.54 -17.09 -71.56
N LEU A 488 -47.83 -16.59 -70.37
CA LEU A 488 -49.19 -16.50 -69.81
C LEU A 488 -50.06 -15.55 -70.62
N ASP A 489 -49.56 -14.36 -70.98
CA ASP A 489 -50.25 -13.41 -71.85
C ASP A 489 -50.53 -13.98 -73.24
N THR A 490 -49.57 -14.73 -73.80
CA THR A 490 -49.77 -15.40 -75.09
C THR A 490 -50.85 -16.48 -74.98
N LEU A 491 -50.85 -17.27 -73.90
CA LEU A 491 -51.89 -18.27 -73.63
C LEU A 491 -53.28 -17.64 -73.40
N LEU A 492 -53.34 -16.51 -72.71
CA LEU A 492 -54.59 -15.78 -72.46
C LEU A 492 -55.14 -15.11 -73.72
N SER A 493 -54.27 -14.56 -74.58
CA SER A 493 -54.66 -13.96 -75.85
C SER A 493 -55.09 -14.97 -76.91
N LEU A 494 -54.69 -16.24 -76.79
CA LEU A 494 -55.18 -17.35 -77.61
C LEU A 494 -56.59 -17.85 -77.21
N LYS A 495 -57.15 -17.36 -76.09
CA LYS A 495 -58.45 -17.80 -75.55
C LYS A 495 -59.59 -16.78 -75.75
N GLN A 496 -59.37 -15.72 -76.53
CA GLN A 496 -60.41 -14.88 -77.12
C GLN A 496 -60.46 -15.14 -78.62
#